data_AF-A0A524G3H5-F1
#
_entry.id   AF-A0A524G3H5-F1
#
_cell.length_a   1.000
_cell.length_b   1.000
_cell.length_c   1.000
_cell.angle_alpha   90.00
_cell.angle_beta   90.00
_cell.angle_gamma   90.00
#
_symmetry.space_group_name_H-M   'P 1'
#
loop_
_entity.id
_entity.type
_entity.pdbx_description
1 polymer ?
#
loop_
_entity_poly.entity_id
_entity_poly.type
_entity_poly.pdbx_seq_one_letter_code
_entity_poly.pdbx_strand_id
1 'polypeptide(L)'
;MYVNQFDLIGVDMEQIKQRVKSWISSYLGIDYYLEVISEKHVKVKRTKHDPKICCYGCVSYFLVLFAGIFLLMGVSFPSLSGVFSVVFIAVMILPLFTAWFCLFPNKVEFDLQFSGDDPIKVKVVASGNMLSKFESEYSSFLQALNPSYGDGGIGLL
;
A
#
# COMPACT_ATOMS: atom_id res chain seq x y z
N MET A 1 14.67 -2.66 5.02
CA MET A 1 14.03 -2.28 6.31
C MET A 1 14.75 -1.03 6.78
N TYR A 2 14.03 0.07 7.01
CA TYR A 2 14.62 1.32 7.52
C TYR A 2 14.20 1.51 8.98
N VAL A 3 15.13 1.94 9.83
CA VAL A 3 14.88 2.21 11.26
C VAL A 3 15.41 3.59 11.56
N ASN A 4 14.54 4.47 12.06
CA ASN A 4 14.91 5.79 12.54
C ASN A 4 14.43 5.98 13.98
N GLN A 5 15.25 6.64 14.79
CA GLN A 5 14.92 6.95 16.18
C GLN A 5 15.33 8.38 16.47
N PHE A 6 14.42 9.15 17.06
CA PHE A 6 14.67 10.53 17.46
C PHE A 6 13.90 10.87 18.73
N ASP A 7 14.43 11.84 19.45
CA ASP A 7 13.87 12.32 20.71
C ASP A 7 13.10 13.61 20.45
N LEU A 8 11.86 13.68 20.93
CA LEU A 8 11.03 14.89 20.88
C LEU A 8 10.96 15.49 22.27
N ILE A 9 11.50 16.71 22.42
CA ILE A 9 11.52 17.47 23.67
C ILE A 9 10.34 18.44 23.67
N GLY A 10 9.56 18.48 24.77
CA GLY A 10 8.45 19.43 24.93
C GLY A 10 7.25 19.17 24.01
N VAL A 11 7.13 17.97 23.46
CA VAL A 11 6.01 17.54 22.61
C VAL A 11 5.24 16.43 23.33
N ASP A 12 3.93 16.60 23.48
CA ASP A 12 3.07 15.57 24.07
C ASP A 12 2.68 14.50 23.05
N MET A 13 2.35 13.31 23.53
CA MET A 13 1.94 12.17 22.71
C MET A 13 0.72 12.48 21.85
N GLU A 14 -0.20 13.31 22.34
CA GLU A 14 -1.38 13.74 21.57
C GLU A 14 -1.00 14.61 20.36
N GLN A 15 0.03 15.47 20.51
CA GLN A 15 0.53 16.27 19.39
C GLN A 15 1.17 15.37 18.32
N ILE A 16 1.87 14.31 18.72
CA ILE A 16 2.44 13.34 17.78
C ILE A 16 1.33 12.60 17.02
N LYS A 17 0.28 12.16 17.72
CA LYS A 17 -0.89 11.54 17.08
C LYS A 17 -1.58 12.48 16.11
N GLN A 18 -1.69 13.77 16.44
CA GLN A 18 -2.23 14.79 15.53
C GLN A 18 -1.35 14.97 14.29
N ARG A 19 -0.02 14.99 14.42
CA ARG A 19 0.91 15.05 13.28
C ARG A 19 0.75 13.84 12.35
N VAL A 20 0.62 12.64 12.91
CA VAL A 20 0.36 11.42 12.13
C VAL A 20 -0.98 11.50 11.39
N LYS A 21 -2.06 11.93 12.07
CA LYS A 21 -3.38 12.12 11.44
C LYS A 21 -3.33 13.16 10.33
N SER A 22 -2.63 14.28 10.56
CA SER A 22 -2.42 15.33 9.56
C SER A 22 -1.67 14.79 8.33
N TRP A 23 -0.59 14.03 8.54
CA TRP A 23 0.14 13.42 7.44
C TRP A 23 -0.71 12.42 6.64
N ILE A 24 -1.54 11.60 7.30
CA ILE A 24 -2.47 10.68 6.62
C ILE A 24 -3.48 11.46 5.76
N SER A 25 -3.89 12.66 6.17
CA SER A 25 -4.77 13.52 5.35
C SER A 25 -4.05 14.23 4.18
N SER A 26 -2.72 14.14 4.11
CA SER A 26 -1.95 14.73 3.01
C SER A 26 -2.00 13.90 1.74
N TYR A 27 -1.60 14.48 0.61
CA TYR A 27 -1.53 13.78 -0.67
C TYR A 27 -0.59 12.56 -0.66
N LEU A 28 0.43 12.54 0.20
CA LEU A 28 1.37 11.42 0.35
C LEU A 28 0.85 10.34 1.31
N GLY A 29 -0.01 10.73 2.25
CA GLY A 29 -0.55 9.85 3.29
C GLY A 29 -1.96 9.32 3.02
N ILE A 30 -2.67 9.81 2.00
CA ILE A 30 -4.08 9.47 1.73
C ILE A 30 -4.32 7.96 1.50
N ASP A 31 -3.31 7.25 1.04
CA ASP A 31 -3.34 5.80 0.84
C ASP A 31 -2.99 5.02 2.10
N TYR A 32 -2.82 5.67 3.26
CA TYR A 32 -2.45 5.05 4.53
C TYR A 32 -3.57 5.16 5.55
N TYR A 33 -3.63 4.20 6.47
CA TYR A 33 -4.52 4.21 7.62
C TYR A 33 -3.75 3.99 8.91
N LEU A 34 -4.32 4.51 10.00
CA LEU A 34 -3.78 4.38 11.33
C LEU A 34 -4.38 3.16 12.03
N GLU A 35 -3.54 2.25 12.50
CA GLU A 35 -3.90 1.14 13.37
C GLU A 35 -3.27 1.38 14.74
N VAL A 36 -4.12 1.58 15.75
CA VAL A 36 -3.67 1.78 17.14
C VAL A 36 -3.57 0.42 17.81
N ILE A 37 -2.36 -0.02 18.15
CA ILE A 37 -2.13 -1.29 18.85
C ILE A 37 -2.18 -1.05 20.36
N SER A 38 -1.55 0.02 20.83
CA SER A 38 -1.63 0.49 22.21
C SER A 38 -1.44 2.01 22.27
N GLU A 39 -1.60 2.61 23.44
CA GLU A 39 -1.37 4.05 23.61
C GLU A 39 0.06 4.46 23.20
N LYS A 40 1.05 3.60 23.45
CA LYS A 40 2.47 3.82 23.15
C LYS A 40 2.94 3.13 21.85
N HIS A 41 2.05 2.49 21.10
CA HIS A 41 2.39 1.75 19.87
C HIS A 41 1.34 1.92 18.80
N VAL A 42 1.73 2.53 17.68
CA VAL A 42 0.83 2.82 16.56
C VAL A 42 1.47 2.34 15.27
N LYS A 43 0.68 1.75 14.38
CA LYS A 43 1.11 1.38 13.03
C LYS A 43 0.39 2.23 12.00
N VAL A 44 1.14 2.69 11.01
CA VAL A 44 0.59 3.34 9.81
C VAL A 44 0.79 2.36 8.66
N LYS A 45 -0.31 1.84 8.12
CA LYS A 45 -0.27 0.82 7.08
C LYS A 45 -0.86 1.38 5.80
N ARG A 46 -0.25 1.05 4.67
CA ARG A 46 -0.83 1.41 3.37
C ARG A 46 -2.08 0.59 3.10
N THR A 47 -3.19 1.26 2.79
CA THR A 47 -4.49 0.69 2.41
C THR A 47 -4.47 0.10 0.99
N LYS A 48 -3.55 0.53 0.12
CA LYS A 48 -3.66 0.24 -1.32
C LYS A 48 -3.42 -1.23 -1.67
N HIS A 49 -4.53 -1.96 -1.78
CA HIS A 49 -4.80 -2.69 -3.02
C HIS A 49 -4.71 -1.69 -4.16
N ASP A 50 -3.86 -1.91 -5.16
CA ASP A 50 -3.80 -1.02 -6.32
C ASP A 50 -5.12 -1.21 -7.11
N PRO A 51 -6.09 -0.28 -7.00
CA PRO A 51 -7.42 -0.49 -7.57
C PRO A 51 -7.33 -0.56 -9.10
N LYS A 52 -6.27 0.02 -9.68
CA LYS A 52 -6.00 -0.08 -11.12
C LYS A 52 -5.68 -1.51 -11.51
N ILE A 53 -4.81 -2.19 -10.77
CA ILE A 53 -4.44 -3.59 -11.05
C ILE A 53 -5.66 -4.51 -10.89
N CYS A 54 -6.46 -4.31 -9.84
CA CYS A 54 -7.69 -5.07 -9.64
C CYS A 54 -8.72 -4.79 -10.75
N CYS A 55 -8.89 -3.52 -11.15
CA CYS A 55 -9.84 -3.13 -12.20
C CYS A 55 -9.39 -3.63 -13.59
N TYR A 56 -8.11 -3.48 -13.95
CA TYR A 56 -7.55 -4.03 -15.19
C TYR A 56 -7.70 -5.54 -15.27
N GLY A 57 -7.49 -6.23 -14.16
CA GLY A 57 -7.70 -7.67 -14.08
C GLY A 57 -9.17 -8.08 -14.27
N CYS A 58 -10.12 -7.34 -13.68
CA CYS A 58 -11.55 -7.55 -13.94
C CYS A 58 -11.91 -7.29 -15.41
N VAL A 59 -11.45 -6.18 -16.00
CA VAL A 59 -11.69 -5.83 -17.41
C VAL A 59 -11.10 -6.88 -18.36
N SER A 60 -9.87 -7.33 -18.08
CA SER A 60 -9.21 -8.39 -18.84
C SER A 60 -9.98 -9.71 -18.77
N TYR A 61 -10.49 -10.08 -17.59
CA TYR A 61 -11.33 -11.27 -17.43
C TYR A 61 -12.60 -11.20 -18.27
N PHE A 62 -13.32 -10.07 -18.26
CA PHE A 62 -14.52 -9.89 -19.09
C PHE A 62 -14.21 -10.00 -20.58
N LEU A 63 -13.10 -9.42 -21.05
CA LEU A 63 -12.69 -9.50 -22.45
C LEU A 63 -12.37 -10.94 -22.87
N VAL A 64 -11.67 -11.70 -22.04
CA VAL A 64 -11.36 -13.12 -22.31
C VAL A 64 -12.62 -13.97 -22.34
N LEU A 65 -13.58 -13.70 -21.46
CA LEU A 65 -14.85 -14.41 -21.41
C LEU A 65 -15.70 -14.12 -22.67
N PHE A 66 -15.80 -12.85 -23.08
CA PHE A 66 -16.48 -12.47 -24.32
C PHE A 66 -15.79 -13.07 -25.55
N ALA A 67 -14.46 -12.97 -25.64
CA ALA A 67 -13.70 -13.55 -26.74
C ALA A 67 -13.89 -15.08 -26.83
N GLY A 68 -13.93 -15.76 -25.68
CA GLY A 68 -14.22 -17.19 -25.60
C GLY A 68 -15.60 -17.54 -26.17
N ILE A 69 -16.64 -16.77 -25.84
CA ILE A 69 -18.00 -16.98 -26.37
C ILE A 69 -18.04 -16.77 -27.89
N PHE A 70 -17.43 -15.70 -28.40
CA PHE A 70 -17.41 -15.42 -29.84
C PHE A 70 -16.64 -16.49 -30.64
N LEU A 71 -15.54 -17.00 -30.09
CA LEU A 71 -14.82 -18.11 -30.70
C LEU A 71 -15.68 -19.38 -30.74
N LEU A 72 -16.38 -19.72 -29.66
CA LEU A 72 -17.25 -20.90 -29.60
C LEU A 72 -18.43 -20.84 -30.60
N MET A 73 -18.90 -19.64 -30.96
CA MET A 73 -19.95 -19.47 -31.98
C MET A 73 -19.42 -19.58 -33.42
N GLY A 74 -18.11 -19.46 -33.65
CA GLY A 74 -17.49 -19.37 -34.98
C GLY A 74 -16.76 -20.63 -35.48
N VAL A 75 -16.47 -21.62 -34.62
CA VAL A 75 -15.72 -22.83 -35.02
C VAL A 75 -16.60 -24.08 -35.19
N SER A 76 -16.42 -24.77 -36.32
CA SER A 76 -16.97 -26.09 -36.60
C SER A 76 -16.32 -27.18 -35.73
N PHE A 77 -17.10 -28.23 -35.43
CA PHE A 77 -16.90 -29.28 -34.41
C PHE A 77 -15.50 -29.92 -34.18
N PRO A 78 -14.55 -30.03 -35.13
CA PRO A 78 -13.28 -30.74 -34.85
C PRO A 78 -12.18 -29.91 -34.15
N SER A 79 -12.22 -28.57 -34.18
CA SER A 79 -11.19 -27.70 -33.57
C SER A 79 -11.55 -27.18 -32.17
N LEU A 80 -12.74 -27.55 -31.66
CA LEU A 80 -13.27 -27.05 -30.39
C LEU A 80 -12.45 -27.49 -29.17
N SER A 81 -11.81 -28.65 -29.17
CA SER A 81 -11.08 -29.16 -28.00
C SER A 81 -9.88 -28.29 -27.60
N GLY A 82 -9.14 -27.78 -28.59
CA GLY A 82 -8.02 -26.87 -28.36
C GLY A 82 -8.46 -25.49 -27.86
N VAL A 83 -9.55 -24.95 -28.44
CA VAL A 83 -10.12 -23.66 -28.04
C VAL A 83 -10.70 -23.71 -26.63
N PHE A 84 -11.42 -24.78 -26.28
CA PHE A 84 -11.96 -25.00 -24.94
C PHE A 84 -10.85 -25.08 -23.88
N SER A 85 -9.75 -25.78 -24.17
CA SER A 85 -8.62 -25.91 -23.24
C SER A 85 -7.97 -24.55 -22.94
N VAL A 86 -7.72 -23.73 -23.97
CA VAL A 86 -7.08 -22.41 -23.79
C VAL A 86 -7.99 -21.44 -23.03
N VAL A 87 -9.29 -21.42 -23.36
CA VAL A 87 -10.26 -20.57 -22.64
C VAL A 87 -10.38 -21.01 -21.17
N PHE A 88 -10.43 -22.32 -20.90
CA PHE A 88 -10.52 -22.84 -19.54
C PHE A 88 -9.27 -22.50 -18.71
N ILE A 89 -8.08 -22.64 -19.30
CA ILE A 89 -6.82 -22.27 -18.65
C ILE A 89 -6.78 -20.76 -18.36
N ALA A 90 -7.18 -19.92 -19.31
CA ALA A 90 -7.22 -18.47 -19.12
C ALA A 90 -8.22 -18.06 -18.03
N VAL A 91 -9.42 -18.66 -18.03
CA VAL A 91 -10.48 -18.42 -17.02
C VAL A 91 -10.07 -18.88 -15.63
N MET A 92 -9.21 -19.89 -15.48
CA MET A 92 -8.69 -20.31 -14.17
C MET A 92 -7.48 -19.50 -13.69
N ILE A 93 -6.55 -19.14 -14.59
CA ILE A 93 -5.30 -18.45 -14.22
C ILE A 93 -5.54 -16.96 -13.94
N LEU A 94 -6.35 -16.28 -14.75
CA LEU A 94 -6.60 -14.84 -14.58
C LEU A 94 -7.15 -14.49 -13.20
N PRO A 95 -8.21 -15.16 -12.68
CA PRO A 95 -8.74 -14.93 -11.34
C PRO A 95 -7.76 -15.24 -10.23
N LEU A 96 -6.93 -16.28 -10.39
CA LEU A 96 -5.90 -16.61 -9.39
C LEU A 96 -4.84 -15.52 -9.34
N PHE A 97 -4.43 -14.98 -10.48
CA PHE A 97 -3.45 -13.90 -10.55
C PHE A 97 -4.02 -12.58 -10.01
N THR A 98 -5.25 -12.21 -10.38
CA THR A 98 -5.92 -11.05 -9.78
C THR A 98 -6.16 -11.21 -8.30
N ALA A 99 -6.67 -12.37 -7.85
CA ALA A 99 -6.87 -12.63 -6.43
C ALA A 99 -5.55 -12.54 -5.67
N TRP A 100 -4.44 -13.06 -6.21
CA TRP A 100 -3.14 -12.94 -5.58
C TRP A 100 -2.70 -11.48 -5.41
N PHE A 101 -2.74 -10.67 -6.48
CA PHE A 101 -2.35 -9.25 -6.42
C PHE A 101 -3.34 -8.38 -5.63
N CYS A 102 -4.62 -8.73 -5.65
CA CYS A 102 -5.67 -8.04 -4.91
C CYS A 102 -5.81 -8.52 -3.47
N LEU A 103 -5.28 -9.67 -3.04
CA LEU A 103 -5.34 -10.14 -1.65
C LEU A 103 -4.01 -9.98 -0.92
N PHE A 104 -2.89 -9.95 -1.65
CA PHE A 104 -1.57 -9.62 -1.14
C PHE A 104 -1.15 -8.23 -1.63
N PRO A 105 -1.74 -7.14 -1.09
CA PRO A 105 -1.26 -5.81 -1.41
C PRO A 105 0.20 -5.69 -0.96
N ASN A 106 0.96 -4.91 -1.72
CA ASN A 106 2.32 -4.57 -1.34
C ASN A 106 2.28 -3.79 -0.02
N LYS A 107 2.65 -4.45 1.08
CA LYS A 107 2.57 -3.87 2.42
C LYS A 107 3.75 -2.93 2.61
N VAL A 108 3.49 -1.64 2.73
CA VAL A 108 4.40 -0.70 3.40
C VAL A 108 3.77 -0.41 4.75
N GLU A 109 4.52 -0.71 5.80
CA GLU A 109 4.10 -0.48 7.19
C GLU A 109 5.15 0.37 7.89
N PHE A 110 4.69 1.46 8.51
CA PHE A 110 5.48 2.29 9.41
C PHE A 110 5.02 1.98 10.84
N ASP A 111 5.88 1.34 11.62
CA ASP A 111 5.63 1.00 13.01
C ASP A 111 6.26 2.08 13.90
N LEU A 112 5.43 2.76 14.71
CA LEU A 112 5.81 3.83 15.62
C LEU A 112 5.71 3.34 17.06
N GLN A 113 6.85 3.34 17.75
CA GLN A 113 6.92 2.99 19.16
C GLN A 113 7.36 4.22 19.96
N PHE A 114 6.61 4.51 21.02
CA PHE A 114 6.85 5.61 21.93
C PHE A 114 7.43 5.07 23.24
N SER A 115 8.51 5.67 23.74
CA SER A 115 9.08 5.33 25.05
C SER A 115 9.58 6.56 25.79
N GLY A 116 9.50 6.54 27.12
CA GLY A 116 9.77 7.72 27.95
C GLY A 116 8.58 8.68 28.02
N ASP A 117 8.57 9.50 29.07
CA ASP A 117 7.52 10.51 29.31
C ASP A 117 8.03 11.93 28.97
N ASP A 118 9.33 12.23 29.16
CA ASP A 118 10.03 13.40 28.61
C ASP A 118 11.57 13.17 28.63
N PRO A 119 12.31 13.26 27.51
CA PRO A 119 11.80 13.37 26.14
C PRO A 119 11.11 12.09 25.67
N ILE A 120 10.08 12.23 24.82
CA ILE A 120 9.42 11.09 24.18
C ILE A 120 10.34 10.59 23.07
N LYS A 121 10.82 9.36 23.20
CA LYS A 121 11.60 8.67 22.18
C LYS A 121 10.65 8.02 21.18
N VAL A 122 10.74 8.44 19.93
CA VAL A 122 9.95 7.88 18.83
C VAL A 122 10.85 6.97 18.00
N LYS A 123 10.51 5.70 17.89
CA LYS A 123 11.15 4.75 16.99
C LYS A 123 10.22 4.45 15.83
N VAL A 124 10.66 4.76 14.62
CA VAL A 124 9.92 4.51 13.37
C VAL A 124 10.62 3.39 12.60
N VAL A 125 9.92 2.28 12.42
CA VAL A 125 10.40 1.13 11.66
C VAL A 125 9.59 1.02 10.38
N ALA A 126 10.24 1.16 9.24
CA ALA A 126 9.62 0.97 7.93
C ALA A 126 9.94 -0.41 7.36
N SER A 127 8.89 -1.16 7.05
CA SER A 127 8.96 -2.52 6.52
C SER A 127 8.08 -2.67 5.29
N GLY A 128 8.50 -3.53 4.35
CA GLY A 128 7.75 -3.76 3.12
C GLY A 128 8.61 -4.11 1.91
N ASN A 129 8.04 -4.87 0.97
CA ASN A 129 8.72 -5.32 -0.24
C ASN A 129 8.91 -4.19 -1.29
N MET A 130 8.19 -3.08 -1.15
CA MET A 130 8.25 -1.92 -2.06
C MET A 130 8.83 -0.67 -1.39
N LEU A 131 9.53 -0.82 -0.27
CA LEU A 131 10.03 0.29 0.52
C LEU A 131 10.89 1.29 -0.29
N SER A 132 11.69 0.79 -1.24
CA SER A 132 12.53 1.61 -2.13
C SER A 132 11.73 2.48 -3.10
N LYS A 133 10.47 2.14 -3.41
CA LYS A 133 9.60 2.97 -4.26
C LYS A 133 8.85 4.05 -3.48
N PHE A 134 8.87 3.98 -2.15
CA PHE A 134 8.10 4.83 -1.26
C PHE A 134 8.99 5.62 -0.29
N GLU A 135 10.25 5.85 -0.67
CA GLU A 135 11.21 6.61 0.13
C GLU A 135 10.78 8.06 0.35
N SER A 136 10.11 8.69 -0.62
CA SER A 136 9.55 10.04 -0.48
C SER A 136 8.39 10.11 0.51
N GLU A 137 7.55 9.07 0.56
CA GLU A 137 6.46 8.95 1.54
C GLU A 137 7.07 8.74 2.95
N TYR A 138 8.11 7.90 3.06
CA TYR A 138 8.82 7.67 4.32
C TYR A 138 9.54 8.93 4.84
N SER A 139 10.24 9.68 3.97
CA SER A 139 10.91 10.92 4.37
C SER A 139 9.92 12.01 4.78
N SER A 140 8.82 12.16 4.04
CA SER A 140 7.72 13.06 4.39
C SER A 140 7.08 12.69 5.72
N PHE A 141 6.92 11.39 6.00
CA PHE A 141 6.38 10.91 7.28
C PHE A 141 7.30 11.28 8.46
N LEU A 142 8.61 11.12 8.29
CA LEU A 142 9.59 11.51 9.31
C LEU A 142 9.64 13.03 9.52
N GLN A 143 9.53 13.82 8.44
CA GLN A 143 9.45 15.28 8.53
C GLN A 143 8.17 15.75 9.23
N ALA A 144 7.04 15.07 8.99
CA ALA A 144 5.79 15.37 9.68
C ALA A 144 5.87 15.08 11.19
N LEU A 145 6.61 14.05 11.60
CA LEU A 145 6.84 13.73 13.01
C LEU A 145 7.85 14.68 13.66
N ASN A 146 8.95 14.97 12.98
CA ASN A 146 10.02 15.83 13.44
C ASN A 146 10.37 16.85 12.34
N PRO A 147 9.94 18.11 12.48
CA PRO A 147 10.23 19.16 11.50
C PRO A 147 11.73 19.37 11.26
N SER A 148 12.57 19.11 12.26
CA SER A 148 14.03 19.20 12.16
C SER A 148 14.66 18.06 11.36
N TYR A 149 13.88 17.04 10.99
CA TYR A 149 14.34 15.93 10.15
C TYR A 149 14.53 16.34 8.67
N GLY A 150 14.13 17.55 8.28
CA GLY A 150 14.30 18.02 6.90
C GLY A 150 14.36 19.54 6.78
N ASP A 151 15.59 20.08 6.85
CA ASP A 151 15.97 21.38 6.26
C ASP A 151 16.47 21.20 4.80
N GLY A 152 16.07 20.10 4.16
CA GLY A 152 16.53 19.68 2.84
C GLY A 152 15.37 19.17 1.98
N GLY A 153 14.61 20.10 1.41
CA GLY A 153 13.57 19.88 0.39
C GLY A 153 12.21 19.51 0.99
N ILE A 154 11.08 20.11 0.62
CA ILE A 154 10.72 20.96 -0.51
C ILE A 154 9.83 22.07 0.05
N GLY A 155 10.26 23.32 -0.13
CA GLY A 155 9.35 24.46 -0.08
C GLY A 155 8.49 24.45 -1.34
N LEU A 156 7.18 24.49 -1.15
CA LEU A 156 6.15 24.85 -2.13
C LEU A 156 5.09 25.57 -1.27
N LEU A 157 4.96 26.90 -1.30
CA LEU A 157 4.45 27.73 -2.41
C LEU A 157 3.27 27.06 -3.13
#